data_AF-A0A3B0X9P3-F1
#
_entry.id   AF-A0A3B0X9P3-F1
#
_cell.length_a   1.000
_cell.length_b   1.000
_cell.length_c   1.000
_cell.angle_alpha   90.00
_cell.angle_beta   90.00
_cell.angle_gamma   90.00
#
_symmetry.space_group_name_H-M   'P 1'
#
loop_
_entity.id
_entity.type
_entity.pdbx_description
1 polymer ?
#
loop_
_entity_poly.entity_id
_entity_poly.type
_entity_poly.pdbx_seq_one_letter_code
_entity_poly.pdbx_strand_id
1 'polypeptide(L)'
;MRAISTVVASGALVVPNPKVESFTTSAAFDGKLYSDKKITQLVQYLDKRGVSIMETRGNPSFTGNWDGTGVMRLPANPTELQVKHELSHFIDFKTQIKQAPTVREGVQNFVDMGRLGREQSVLDRLQNNRIWNQLNDAEQSFSTNYVERLKIETGQ
;
A
#
# COMPACT_ATOMS: atom_id res chain seq x y z
N MET A 1 -5.30 -14.50 72.42
CA MET A 1 -6.52 -14.75 71.63
C MET A 1 -6.59 -13.71 70.52
N ARG A 2 -6.76 -14.17 69.29
CA ARG A 2 -6.93 -13.34 68.08
C ARG A 2 -8.37 -12.84 68.00
N ALA A 3 -8.55 -11.60 67.56
CA ALA A 3 -9.62 -11.25 66.64
C ALA A 3 -9.05 -10.21 65.67
N ILE A 4 -9.02 -10.63 64.41
CA ILE A 4 -8.57 -9.87 63.24
C ILE A 4 -9.86 -9.33 62.64
N SER A 5 -9.99 -8.02 62.47
CA SER A 5 -11.01 -7.44 61.58
C SER A 5 -10.33 -6.86 60.36
N THR A 6 -10.89 -7.25 59.23
CA THR A 6 -10.32 -7.26 57.90
C THR A 6 -11.05 -6.24 57.01
N VAL A 7 -10.34 -5.77 55.97
CA VAL A 7 -10.81 -5.19 54.67
C VAL A 7 -11.60 -3.85 54.74
N VAL A 8 -11.45 -2.87 53.83
CA VAL A 8 -11.05 -2.92 52.41
C VAL A 8 -10.34 -1.62 52.00
N ALA A 9 -9.11 -1.74 51.50
CA ALA A 9 -8.53 -0.74 50.61
C ALA A 9 -9.06 -1.01 49.20
N SER A 10 -9.83 -0.07 48.65
CA SER A 10 -10.20 -0.07 47.22
C SER A 10 -8.98 0.27 46.37
N GLY A 11 -8.04 -0.68 46.27
CA GLY A 11 -7.11 -0.74 45.17
C GLY A 11 -7.86 -1.23 43.96
N ALA A 12 -8.29 -0.31 43.09
CA ALA A 12 -8.72 -0.69 41.75
C ALA A 12 -7.52 -1.35 41.05
N LEU A 13 -7.54 -2.68 41.01
CA LEU A 13 -6.76 -3.47 40.07
C LEU A 13 -7.13 -2.95 38.68
N VAL A 14 -6.23 -2.18 38.07
CA VAL A 14 -6.25 -1.95 36.63
C VAL A 14 -5.97 -3.31 36.01
N VAL A 15 -7.05 -4.01 35.68
CA VAL A 15 -6.98 -5.21 34.85
C VAL A 15 -6.46 -4.73 33.49
N PRO A 16 -5.27 -5.18 33.04
CA PRO A 16 -4.83 -4.86 31.69
C PRO A 16 -5.87 -5.42 30.73
N ASN A 17 -6.52 -4.53 29.98
CA ASN A 17 -7.48 -4.91 28.96
C ASN A 17 -6.73 -5.73 27.89
N PRO A 18 -7.02 -7.03 27.70
CA PRO A 18 -6.25 -7.90 26.81
C PRO A 18 -6.60 -7.70 25.32
N LYS A 19 -7.05 -6.50 24.94
CA LYS A 19 -7.43 -6.14 23.56
C LYS A 19 -6.74 -4.87 23.07
N VAL A 20 -5.49 -4.65 23.48
CA VAL A 20 -4.59 -3.90 22.61
C VAL A 20 -3.92 -4.95 21.73
N GLU A 21 -4.55 -5.23 20.59
CA GLU A 21 -3.83 -5.89 19.50
C GLU A 21 -2.65 -4.97 19.16
N SER A 22 -1.47 -5.36 19.62
CA SER A 22 -0.22 -4.83 19.11
C SER A 22 -0.14 -5.28 17.66
N PHE A 23 -0.72 -4.49 16.76
CA PHE A 23 -0.49 -4.65 15.33
C PHE A 23 1.02 -4.58 15.14
N THR A 24 1.60 -5.69 14.70
CA THR A 24 3.03 -5.77 14.48
C THR A 24 3.43 -4.63 13.54
N THR A 25 4.32 -3.78 14.01
CA THR A 25 5.03 -2.77 13.19
C THR A 25 6.00 -3.42 12.20
N SER A 26 5.82 -4.72 11.92
CA SER A 26 6.64 -5.49 11.00
C SER A 26 6.31 -5.06 9.57
N ALA A 27 7.35 -4.96 8.75
CA ALA A 27 7.19 -4.76 7.33
C ALA A 27 6.24 -5.81 6.73
N ALA A 28 5.41 -5.42 5.75
CA ALA A 28 4.59 -6.38 5.02
C ALA A 28 5.48 -7.47 4.42
N PHE A 29 5.13 -8.74 4.65
CA PHE A 29 5.90 -9.92 4.20
C PHE A 29 7.36 -9.96 4.68
N ASP A 30 7.68 -9.31 5.82
CA ASP A 30 9.06 -9.09 6.27
C ASP A 30 9.94 -8.42 5.19
N GLY A 31 9.28 -7.63 4.32
CA GLY A 31 9.91 -6.94 3.21
C GLY A 31 10.84 -5.83 3.67
N LYS A 32 11.72 -5.40 2.78
CA LYS A 32 12.62 -4.28 3.08
C LYS A 32 11.85 -2.97 3.18
N LEU A 33 12.01 -2.25 4.29
CA LEU A 33 11.39 -0.93 4.47
C LEU A 33 11.91 0.11 3.47
N TYR A 34 11.02 0.99 3.03
CA TYR A 34 11.35 2.16 2.23
C TYR A 34 11.86 3.26 3.15
N SER A 35 13.14 3.63 3.04
CA SER A 35 13.75 4.56 3.98
C SER A 35 13.18 5.98 3.90
N ASP A 36 13.20 6.71 5.02
CA ASP A 36 12.70 8.10 5.13
C ASP A 36 13.30 9.04 4.07
N LYS A 37 14.59 8.86 3.77
CA LYS A 37 15.27 9.60 2.70
C LYS A 37 14.60 9.37 1.35
N LYS A 38 14.25 8.12 1.03
CA LYS A 38 13.55 7.77 -0.21
C LYS A 38 12.09 8.24 -0.17
N ILE A 39 11.41 8.19 0.99
CA ILE A 39 10.06 8.77 1.14
C ILE A 39 10.08 10.26 0.82
N THR A 40 11.03 11.02 1.36
CA THR A 40 11.17 12.45 1.07
C THR A 40 11.36 12.71 -0.44
N GLN A 41 12.20 11.90 -1.09
CA GLN A 41 12.39 11.98 -2.54
C GLN A 41 11.12 11.63 -3.32
N LEU A 42 10.36 10.64 -2.85
CA LEU A 42 9.09 10.22 -3.45
C LEU A 42 8.05 11.35 -3.35
N VAL A 43 7.91 11.98 -2.18
CA VAL A 43 7.01 13.12 -1.97
C VAL A 43 7.34 14.23 -2.98
N GLN A 44 8.61 14.64 -3.06
CA GLN A 44 9.02 15.69 -4.01
C GLN A 44 8.81 15.30 -5.47
N TYR A 45 8.99 14.03 -5.81
CA TYR A 45 8.78 13.51 -7.16
C TYR A 45 7.30 13.55 -7.56
N LEU A 46 6.41 13.14 -6.65
CA LEU A 46 4.97 13.05 -6.88
C LEU A 46 4.28 14.42 -6.82
N ASP A 47 4.69 15.29 -5.91
CA ASP A 47 4.15 16.65 -5.75
C ASP A 47 4.29 17.47 -7.05
N LYS A 48 5.48 17.45 -7.66
CA LYS A 48 5.75 18.07 -8.97
C LYS A 48 4.90 17.54 -10.12
N ARG A 49 4.18 16.43 -9.91
CA ARG A 49 3.33 15.76 -10.90
C ARG A 49 1.85 15.78 -10.51
N GLY A 50 1.48 16.58 -9.51
CA GLY A 50 0.11 16.71 -9.03
C GLY A 50 -0.38 15.47 -8.27
N VAL A 51 0.52 14.73 -7.62
CA VAL A 51 0.15 13.60 -6.76
C VAL A 51 0.57 13.86 -5.33
N SER A 52 -0.42 13.81 -4.43
CA SER A 52 -0.20 13.93 -3.00
C SER A 52 0.06 12.55 -2.38
N ILE A 53 0.87 12.50 -1.32
CA ILE A 53 1.04 11.31 -0.49
C ILE A 53 0.27 11.50 0.81
N MET A 54 -0.49 10.48 1.21
CA MET A 54 -1.19 10.44 2.50
C MET A 54 -0.88 9.12 3.22
N GLU A 55 -0.90 9.16 4.55
CA GLU A 55 -0.83 7.94 5.34
C GLU A 55 -2.17 7.15 5.25
N THR A 56 -2.10 5.83 5.34
CA THR A 56 -3.26 4.95 5.51
C THR A 56 -2.99 3.89 6.58
N ARG A 57 -4.04 3.49 7.30
CA ARG A 57 -4.02 2.31 8.19
C ARG A 57 -4.37 1.01 7.46
N GLY A 58 -4.89 1.11 6.23
CA GLY A 58 -5.27 -0.03 5.40
C GLY A 58 -4.19 -0.39 4.38
N ASN A 59 -4.60 -1.13 3.36
CA ASN A 59 -3.74 -1.43 2.22
C ASN A 59 -3.31 -0.14 1.51
N PRO A 60 -2.07 -0.10 0.99
CA PRO A 60 -1.64 0.99 0.13
C PRO A 60 -2.54 1.07 -1.10
N SER A 61 -2.64 2.27 -1.68
CA SER A 61 -3.43 2.49 -2.89
C SER A 61 -3.01 3.74 -3.64
N PHE A 62 -3.21 3.74 -4.95
CA PHE A 62 -3.17 4.92 -5.80
C PHE A 62 -4.56 5.20 -6.37
N THR A 63 -4.98 6.46 -6.32
CA THR A 63 -6.22 6.93 -6.94
C THR A 63 -5.91 8.11 -7.85
N GLY A 64 -6.21 7.96 -9.15
CA GLY A 64 -6.14 9.05 -10.13
C GLY A 64 -7.46 9.83 -10.17
N ASN A 65 -7.37 11.15 -10.30
CA ASN A 65 -8.51 12.06 -10.42
C ASN A 65 -8.80 12.37 -11.90
N TRP A 66 -10.03 12.79 -12.19
CA TRP A 66 -10.47 13.15 -13.55
C TRP A 66 -9.75 14.35 -14.17
N ASP A 67 -9.07 15.16 -13.35
CA ASP A 67 -8.22 16.28 -13.79
C ASP A 67 -6.76 15.87 -14.04
N GLY A 68 -6.43 14.59 -13.91
CA GLY A 68 -5.08 14.06 -14.12
C GLY A 68 -4.13 14.20 -12.94
N THR A 69 -4.63 14.67 -11.79
CA THR A 69 -3.95 14.62 -10.47
C THR A 69 -4.19 13.26 -9.78
N GLY A 70 -3.69 13.08 -8.56
CA GLY A 70 -4.00 11.88 -7.79
C GLY A 70 -3.55 11.89 -6.33
N VAL A 71 -3.83 10.79 -5.65
CA VAL A 71 -3.44 10.54 -4.27
C VAL A 71 -2.82 9.15 -4.18
N MET A 72 -1.62 9.07 -3.60
CA MET A 72 -0.99 7.81 -3.19
C MET A 72 -1.12 7.68 -1.68
N ARG A 73 -1.69 6.57 -1.22
CA ARG A 73 -1.86 6.24 0.19
C ARG A 73 -0.88 5.13 0.56
N LEU A 74 -0.04 5.38 1.56
CA LEU A 74 0.97 4.43 2.04
C LEU A 74 0.84 4.25 3.55
N PRO A 75 1.13 3.06 4.11
CA PRO A 75 1.25 2.91 5.54
C PRO A 75 2.42 3.75 6.09
N ALA A 76 2.45 3.99 7.40
CA ALA A 76 3.50 4.78 8.06
C ALA A 76 4.92 4.28 7.77
N ASN A 77 5.10 2.95 7.68
CA ASN A 77 6.37 2.29 7.38
C ASN A 77 6.22 1.38 6.15
N PRO A 78 6.17 1.94 4.92
CA PRO A 78 5.90 1.14 3.73
C PRO A 78 7.14 0.35 3.28
N THR A 79 6.93 -0.81 2.67
CA THR A 79 8.02 -1.61 2.09
C THR A 79 8.41 -1.12 0.69
N GLU A 80 9.58 -1.55 0.20
CA GLU A 80 9.99 -1.29 -1.19
C GLU A 80 8.99 -1.86 -2.19
N LEU A 81 8.42 -3.05 -1.92
CA LEU A 81 7.34 -3.61 -2.73
C LEU A 81 6.11 -2.68 -2.76
N GLN A 82 5.59 -2.28 -1.60
CA GLN A 82 4.37 -1.47 -1.52
C GLN A 82 4.53 -0.14 -2.26
N VAL A 83 5.65 0.56 -2.06
CA VAL A 83 5.90 1.83 -2.78
C VAL A 83 6.03 1.60 -4.28
N LYS A 84 6.72 0.53 -4.70
CA LYS A 84 6.89 0.26 -6.14
C LYS A 84 5.60 -0.19 -6.80
N HIS A 85 4.77 -0.95 -6.10
CA HIS A 85 3.44 -1.35 -6.55
C HIS A 85 2.57 -0.10 -6.84
N GLU A 86 2.41 0.80 -5.86
CA GLU A 86 1.59 2.01 -6.07
C GLU A 86 2.19 2.97 -7.09
N LEU A 87 3.51 3.07 -7.13
CA LEU A 87 4.18 3.88 -8.15
C LEU A 87 3.94 3.33 -9.56
N SER A 88 3.80 2.02 -9.74
CA SER A 88 3.44 1.41 -11.02
C SER A 88 2.04 1.85 -11.47
N HIS A 89 1.04 1.80 -10.57
CA HIS A 89 -0.31 2.31 -10.86
C HIS A 89 -0.28 3.78 -11.30
N PHE A 90 0.50 4.61 -10.60
CA PHE A 90 0.68 6.02 -10.98
C PHE A 90 1.33 6.17 -12.37
N ILE A 91 2.38 5.40 -12.67
CA ILE A 91 3.07 5.48 -13.97
C ILE A 91 2.11 5.09 -15.09
N ASP A 92 1.30 4.05 -14.90
CA ASP A 92 0.34 3.61 -15.90
C ASP A 92 -0.74 4.68 -16.11
N PHE A 93 -1.27 5.26 -15.03
CA PHE A 93 -2.20 6.40 -15.09
C PHE A 93 -1.63 7.58 -15.91
N LYS A 94 -0.38 7.99 -15.64
CA LYS A 94 0.26 9.07 -16.43
C LYS A 94 0.56 8.66 -17.86
N THR A 95 0.85 7.39 -18.11
CA THR A 95 1.10 6.87 -19.45
C THR A 95 -0.17 6.96 -20.29
N GLN A 96 -1.32 6.53 -19.75
CA GLN A 96 -2.60 6.63 -20.44
C GLN A 96 -2.99 8.10 -20.71
N ILE A 97 -2.77 9.01 -19.75
CA ILE A 97 -2.97 10.46 -19.95
C ILE A 97 -2.06 11.01 -21.07
N LYS A 98 -0.80 10.58 -21.12
CA LYS A 98 0.15 11.07 -22.13
C LYS A 98 -0.19 10.60 -23.54
N GLN A 99 -0.79 9.42 -23.67
CA GLN A 99 -1.12 8.80 -24.96
C GLN A 99 -2.47 9.25 -25.53
N ALA A 100 -3.35 9.80 -24.69
CA ALA A 100 -4.68 10.22 -25.10
C ALA A 100 -4.71 11.67 -25.64
N PRO A 101 -5.67 12.02 -26.52
CA PRO A 101 -5.87 13.39 -26.99
C PRO A 101 -6.24 14.39 -25.88
N THR A 102 -6.97 13.92 -24.86
CA THR A 102 -7.35 14.71 -23.69
C THR A 102 -7.04 14.00 -22.38
N VAL A 103 -6.89 14.76 -21.29
CA VAL A 103 -6.72 14.19 -19.94
C VAL A 103 -7.87 13.26 -19.59
N ARG A 104 -9.11 13.65 -19.89
CA ARG A 104 -10.31 12.87 -19.58
C ARG A 104 -10.31 11.52 -20.29
N GLU A 105 -9.97 11.47 -21.57
CA GLU A 105 -9.85 10.21 -22.31
C GLU A 105 -8.73 9.34 -21.74
N GLY A 106 -7.59 9.92 -21.35
CA GLY A 106 -6.51 9.14 -20.74
C GLY A 106 -6.86 8.57 -19.36
N VAL A 107 -7.60 9.32 -18.54
CA VAL A 107 -8.16 8.80 -17.28
C VAL A 107 -9.15 7.67 -17.57
N GLN A 108 -10.01 7.84 -18.57
CA GLN A 108 -10.96 6.79 -18.99
C GLN A 108 -10.24 5.52 -19.46
N ASN A 109 -9.19 5.64 -20.29
CA ASN A 109 -8.39 4.49 -20.72
C ASN A 109 -7.79 3.73 -19.53
N PHE A 110 -7.31 4.43 -18.50
CA PHE A 110 -6.81 3.79 -17.27
C PHE A 110 -7.92 3.09 -16.46
N VAL A 111 -9.13 3.64 -16.45
CA VAL A 111 -10.31 3.00 -15.85
C VAL A 111 -10.68 1.74 -16.62
N ASP A 112 -10.69 1.82 -17.96
CA ASP A 112 -11.09 0.77 -18.90
C ASP A 112 -10.14 -0.44 -18.92
N MET A 113 -8.88 -0.26 -18.49
CA MET A 113 -7.99 -1.39 -18.18
C MET A 113 -8.62 -2.38 -17.18
N GLY A 114 -9.56 -1.91 -16.36
CA GLY A 114 -10.18 -2.70 -15.30
C GLY A 114 -9.18 -3.07 -14.20
N ARG A 115 -9.66 -3.78 -13.18
CA ARG A 115 -8.80 -4.21 -12.07
C ARG A 115 -7.71 -5.16 -12.56
N LEU A 116 -8.08 -6.23 -13.27
CA LEU A 116 -7.12 -7.23 -13.73
C LEU A 116 -6.05 -6.63 -14.65
N GLY A 117 -6.43 -5.80 -15.63
CA GLY A 117 -5.46 -5.20 -16.55
C GLY A 117 -4.48 -4.26 -15.82
N ARG A 118 -4.95 -3.49 -14.83
CA ARG A 118 -4.05 -2.66 -14.00
C ARG A 118 -3.08 -3.50 -13.18
N GLU A 119 -3.57 -4.54 -12.50
CA GLU A 119 -2.72 -5.38 -11.65
C GLU A 119 -1.72 -6.21 -12.46
N GLN A 120 -2.10 -6.67 -13.66
CA GLN A 120 -1.17 -7.30 -14.60
C GLN A 120 -0.08 -6.31 -15.05
N SER A 121 -0.42 -5.08 -15.41
CA SER A 121 0.57 -4.05 -15.76
C SER A 121 1.54 -3.75 -14.61
N VAL A 122 1.03 -3.72 -13.36
CA VAL A 122 1.87 -3.58 -12.18
C VAL A 122 2.83 -4.75 -12.01
N LEU A 123 2.35 -5.99 -12.16
CA LEU A 123 3.20 -7.18 -12.09
C LEU A 123 4.29 -7.15 -13.17
N ASP A 124 3.93 -6.86 -14.42
CA ASP A 124 4.88 -6.76 -15.54
C ASP A 124 5.96 -5.70 -15.24
N ARG A 125 5.56 -4.53 -14.69
CA ARG A 125 6.50 -3.47 -14.33
C ARG A 125 7.38 -3.86 -13.15
N LEU A 126 6.84 -4.60 -12.17
CA LEU A 126 7.62 -5.10 -11.03
C LEU A 126 8.66 -6.11 -11.48
N GLN A 127 8.29 -7.10 -12.30
CA GLN A 127 9.19 -8.14 -12.83
C GLN A 127 10.33 -7.56 -13.68
N ASN A 128 10.07 -6.47 -14.38
CA ASN A 128 11.08 -5.74 -15.15
C ASN A 128 11.83 -4.66 -14.33
N ASN A 129 11.56 -4.55 -13.03
CA ASN A 129 12.26 -3.61 -12.15
C ASN A 129 13.49 -4.26 -11.51
N ARG A 130 14.55 -3.48 -11.32
CA ARG A 130 15.76 -3.91 -10.60
C ARG A 130 15.51 -4.44 -9.18
N ILE A 131 14.39 -4.06 -8.55
CA ILE A 131 14.05 -4.54 -7.21
C ILE A 131 13.47 -5.96 -7.21
N TRP A 132 13.00 -6.49 -8.34
CA TRP A 132 12.34 -7.80 -8.40
C TRP A 132 13.21 -8.89 -7.79
N ASN A 133 14.46 -9.00 -8.24
CA ASN A 133 15.43 -9.97 -7.75
C ASN A 133 15.94 -9.68 -6.32
N GLN A 134 15.45 -8.59 -5.69
CA GLN A 134 15.76 -8.23 -4.30
C GLN A 134 14.57 -8.45 -3.37
N LEU A 135 13.38 -8.70 -3.92
CA LEU A 135 12.19 -9.07 -3.15
C LEU A 135 12.36 -10.50 -2.64
N ASN A 136 11.86 -10.75 -1.43
CA ASN A 136 11.84 -12.12 -0.89
C ASN A 136 10.76 -12.99 -1.58
N ASP A 137 10.81 -14.30 -1.35
CA ASP A 137 9.89 -15.25 -1.99
C ASP A 137 8.42 -14.96 -1.68
N ALA A 138 8.11 -14.48 -0.47
CA ALA A 138 6.75 -14.13 -0.07
C ALA A 138 6.22 -12.91 -0.84
N GLU A 139 7.05 -11.88 -1.04
CA GLU A 139 6.73 -10.67 -1.81
C GLU A 139 6.50 -10.97 -3.30
N GLN A 140 7.36 -11.80 -3.90
CA GLN A 140 7.20 -12.23 -5.30
C GLN A 140 5.97 -13.11 -5.48
N SER A 141 5.76 -14.08 -4.57
CA SER A 141 4.61 -14.97 -4.57
C SER A 141 3.30 -14.19 -4.40
N PHE A 142 3.25 -13.23 -3.46
CA PHE A 142 2.09 -12.37 -3.27
C PHE A 142 1.74 -11.62 -4.57
N SER A 143 2.73 -11.00 -5.20
CA SER A 143 2.53 -10.21 -6.42
C SER A 143 1.99 -11.07 -7.57
N THR A 144 2.52 -12.29 -7.72
CA THR A 144 2.13 -13.23 -8.78
C THR A 144 0.74 -13.82 -8.50
N ASN A 145 0.53 -14.35 -7.29
CA ASN A 145 -0.71 -15.01 -6.89
C ASN A 145 -1.91 -14.05 -6.87
N TYR A 146 -1.67 -12.76 -6.62
CA TYR A 146 -2.74 -11.78 -6.65
C TYR A 146 -3.34 -11.64 -8.05
N VAL A 147 -2.49 -11.56 -9.08
CA VAL A 147 -2.93 -11.49 -10.48
C VAL A 147 -3.58 -12.80 -10.92
N GLU A 148 -3.00 -13.95 -10.57
CA GLU A 148 -3.60 -15.26 -10.87
C GLU A 148 -4.99 -15.43 -10.25
N ARG A 149 -5.18 -14.98 -9.01
CA ARG A 149 -6.50 -14.99 -8.37
C ARG A 149 -7.49 -14.12 -9.15
N LEU A 150 -7.08 -12.94 -9.62
CA LEU A 150 -7.95 -12.05 -10.40
C LEU A 150 -8.34 -12.63 -11.76
N LYS A 151 -7.46 -13.40 -12.41
CA LYS A 151 -7.81 -14.13 -13.65
C LYS A 151 -8.95 -15.11 -13.39
N ILE A 152 -8.83 -15.91 -12.33
CA ILE A 152 -9.88 -16.86 -11.91
C ILE A 152 -11.19 -16.12 -11.58
N GLU A 153 -11.13 -15.04 -10.78
CA GLU A 153 -12.31 -14.25 -10.39
C GLU A 153 -13.03 -13.62 -11.59
N THR A 154 -12.32 -13.35 -12.69
CA THR A 154 -12.86 -12.71 -13.90
C THR A 154 -13.17 -13.69 -15.03
N GLY A 155 -12.96 -14.99 -14.82
CA GLY A 155 -13.24 -16.04 -15.81
C GLY A 155 -12.26 -16.05 -16.98
N GLN A 156 -11.03 -15.59 -16.77
CA GLN A 156 -9.91 -15.67 -17.73
C GLN A 156 -9.01 -16.88 -17.50
#